data_AF-A0A2V7ZQQ1-F1
#
_entry.id   AF-A0A2V7ZQQ1-F1
#
_cell.length_a   1.000
_cell.length_b   1.000
_cell.length_c   1.000
_cell.angle_alpha   90.00
_cell.angle_beta   90.00
_cell.angle_gamma   90.00
#
_symmetry.space_group_name_H-M   'P 1'
#
loop_
_entity.id
_entity.type
_entity.pdbx_description
1 polymer ?
#
loop_
_entity_poly.entity_id
_entity_poly.type
_entity_poly.pdbx_seq_one_letter_code
_entity_poly.pdbx_strand_id
1 'polypeptide(L)'
;MPRQVVGLISDTHGLVRPQIARVFDGVSRILHAGDVGGAAVLRALEAIAPVDAVFGNVDDADDPALARERVVTIEGVTIHVSHGHELGGPTPELVLARYAGDVVMFGHTHRAILARTND
;
A
#
# COMPACT_ATOMS: atom_id res chain seq x y z
N MET A 1 11.01 20.71 -9.26
CA MET A 1 9.84 20.25 -8.48
C MET A 1 10.31 19.91 -7.07
N PRO A 2 9.50 20.13 -6.02
CA PRO A 2 9.82 19.62 -4.69
C PRO A 2 9.93 18.09 -4.71
N ARG A 3 10.76 17.53 -3.82
CA ARG A 3 10.94 16.08 -3.67
C ARG A 3 9.59 15.43 -3.34
N GLN A 4 9.21 14.39 -4.10
CA GLN A 4 8.07 13.55 -3.77
C GLN A 4 8.47 12.50 -2.73
N VAL A 5 7.69 12.37 -1.67
CA VAL A 5 7.83 11.33 -0.65
C VAL A 5 6.50 10.62 -0.53
N VAL A 6 6.50 9.30 -0.70
CA VAL A 6 5.30 8.46 -0.66
C VAL A 6 5.30 7.66 0.63
N GLY A 7 4.22 7.75 1.41
CA GLY A 7 3.99 6.92 2.59
C GLY A 7 3.49 5.54 2.18
N LEU A 8 4.09 4.48 2.73
CA LEU A 8 3.69 3.09 2.48
C LEU A 8 3.19 2.48 3.79
N ILE A 9 2.01 1.87 3.77
CA ILE A 9 1.42 1.18 4.92
C ILE A 9 0.59 -0.02 4.45
N SER A 10 0.38 -1.01 5.32
CA SER A 10 -0.49 -2.15 5.07
C SER A 10 -0.96 -2.70 6.42
N ASP A 11 -1.93 -3.62 6.38
CA ASP A 11 -2.30 -4.45 7.54
C ASP A 11 -2.60 -3.60 8.80
N THR A 12 -3.36 -2.51 8.61
CA THR A 12 -3.73 -1.62 9.73
C THR A 12 -4.81 -2.26 10.59
N HIS A 13 -5.64 -3.16 10.04
CA HIS A 13 -6.66 -3.91 10.77
C HIS A 13 -7.54 -3.00 11.66
N GLY A 14 -7.93 -1.84 11.12
CA GLY A 14 -8.78 -0.87 11.81
C GLY A 14 -8.05 0.08 12.76
N LEU A 15 -6.73 -0.05 12.92
CA LEU A 15 -5.94 0.74 13.87
C LEU A 15 -4.91 1.64 13.17
N VAL A 16 -5.17 2.95 13.19
CA VAL A 16 -4.15 3.96 12.88
C VAL A 16 -3.48 4.42 14.18
N ARG A 17 -2.19 4.10 14.33
CA ARG A 17 -1.41 4.52 15.50
C ARG A 17 -1.13 6.03 15.44
N PRO A 18 -1.20 6.78 16.55
CA PRO A 18 -0.97 8.23 16.56
C PRO A 18 0.38 8.67 15.96
N GLN A 19 1.39 7.81 16.03
CA GLN A 19 2.72 8.06 15.49
C GLN A 19 2.72 8.21 13.96
N ILE A 20 1.72 7.66 13.26
CA ILE A 20 1.61 7.74 11.80
C ILE A 20 1.60 9.18 11.30
N ALA A 21 0.90 10.09 11.98
CA ALA A 21 0.88 11.51 11.59
C ALA A 21 2.28 12.14 11.55
N ARG A 22 3.16 11.74 12.48
CA ARG A 22 4.55 12.23 12.50
C ARG A 22 5.43 11.53 11.46
N VAL A 23 5.22 10.24 11.23
CA VAL A 23 6.00 9.46 10.25
C VAL A 23 5.64 9.88 8.83
N PHE A 24 4.39 10.23 8.58
CA PHE A 24 3.86 10.64 7.28
C PHE A 24 3.77 12.16 7.13
N ASP A 25 4.39 12.94 8.01
CA ASP A 25 4.44 14.40 7.85
C ASP A 25 5.15 14.77 6.54
N GLY A 26 4.49 15.58 5.71
CA GLY A 26 5.00 16.02 4.42
C GLY A 26 5.04 14.98 3.30
N VAL A 27 4.47 13.78 3.48
CA VAL A 27 4.28 12.85 2.35
C VAL A 27 3.26 13.43 1.38
N SER A 28 3.48 13.24 0.08
CA SER A 28 2.58 13.75 -0.95
C SER A 28 1.42 12.80 -1.26
N ARG A 29 1.57 11.52 -0.91
CA ARG A 29 0.58 10.46 -1.11
C ARG A 29 0.86 9.30 -0.15
N ILE A 30 -0.19 8.58 0.22
CA ILE A 30 -0.12 7.33 0.99
C ILE A 30 -0.65 6.20 0.11
N LEU A 31 0.08 5.09 0.05
CA LEU A 31 -0.36 3.83 -0.56
C LEU A 31 -0.64 2.81 0.54
N HIS A 32 -1.83 2.21 0.53
CA HIS A 32 -2.22 1.17 1.49
C HIS A 32 -2.38 -0.19 0.78
N ALA A 33 -1.54 -1.18 1.12
CA ALA A 33 -1.56 -2.50 0.47
C ALA A 33 -2.55 -3.48 1.11
N GLY A 34 -3.78 -3.05 1.40
CA GLY A 34 -4.83 -3.93 1.93
C GLY A 34 -4.74 -4.26 3.41
N ASP A 35 -5.78 -4.97 3.87
CA ASP A 35 -6.11 -5.24 5.27
C ASP A 35 -6.25 -3.92 6.06
N VAL A 36 -7.09 -3.04 5.52
CA VAL A 36 -7.38 -1.70 6.04
C VAL A 36 -8.21 -1.76 7.32
N GLY A 37 -9.25 -2.59 7.34
CA GLY A 37 -10.18 -2.66 8.48
C GLY A 37 -11.15 -1.47 8.57
N GLY A 38 -11.45 -0.84 7.43
CA GLY A 38 -12.64 0.01 7.23
C GLY A 38 -12.39 1.51 7.09
N ALA A 39 -13.46 2.23 6.73
CA ALA A 39 -13.42 3.63 6.31
C ALA A 39 -12.86 4.62 7.35
N ALA A 40 -12.87 4.28 8.64
CA ALA A 40 -12.28 5.13 9.68
C ALA A 40 -10.75 5.26 9.53
N VAL A 41 -10.08 4.18 9.11
CA VAL A 41 -8.64 4.17 8.82
C VAL A 41 -8.34 5.06 7.63
N LEU A 42 -9.09 4.91 6.53
CA LEU A 42 -8.93 5.72 5.33
C LEU A 42 -9.06 7.21 5.66
N ARG A 43 -10.13 7.63 6.37
CA ARG A 43 -10.31 9.03 6.78
C ARG A 43 -9.16 9.56 7.64
N ALA A 44 -8.63 8.73 8.55
CA ALA A 44 -7.51 9.14 9.41
C ALA A 44 -6.21 9.32 8.61
N LEU A 45 -5.96 8.50 7.59
CA LEU A 45 -4.82 8.64 6.68
C LEU A 45 -5.01 9.80 5.69
N GLU A 46 -6.21 9.98 5.16
CA GLU A 46 -6.59 11.07 4.23
C GLU A 46 -6.47 12.45 4.87
N ALA A 47 -6.60 12.54 6.20
CA ALA A 47 -6.32 13.77 6.94
C ALA A 47 -4.84 14.18 6.89
N ILE A 48 -3.93 13.29 6.50
CA ILE A 48 -2.50 13.54 6.36
C ILE A 48 -2.15 13.84 4.89
N ALA A 49 -2.54 12.95 3.97
CA ALA A 49 -2.28 13.07 2.54
C ALA A 49 -3.27 12.20 1.72
N PRO A 50 -3.44 12.43 0.41
CA PRO A 50 -4.28 11.57 -0.44
C PRO A 50 -3.91 10.09 -0.33
N VAL A 51 -4.91 9.22 -0.22
CA VAL A 51 -4.75 7.77 -0.03
C VAL A 51 -5.19 7.02 -1.28
N ASP A 52 -4.34 6.09 -1.74
CA ASP A 52 -4.72 5.00 -2.65
C ASP A 52 -4.65 3.69 -1.89
N ALA A 53 -5.78 2.99 -1.81
CA ALA A 53 -5.86 1.71 -1.11
C ALA A 53 -6.34 0.59 -2.05
N VAL A 54 -5.84 -0.61 -1.76
CA VAL A 54 -6.39 -1.87 -2.28
C VAL A 54 -7.03 -2.66 -1.15
N PHE A 55 -7.90 -3.61 -1.45
CA PHE A 55 -8.44 -4.52 -0.44
C PHE A 55 -7.44 -5.64 -0.12
N GLY A 56 -7.39 -6.05 1.14
CA GLY A 56 -6.78 -7.30 1.57
C GLY A 56 -7.81 -8.40 1.81
N ASN A 57 -7.38 -9.55 2.33
CA ASN A 57 -8.27 -10.70 2.50
C ASN A 57 -9.26 -10.56 3.67
N VAL A 58 -9.09 -9.57 4.56
CA VAL A 58 -10.08 -9.28 5.62
C VAL A 58 -10.93 -8.04 5.34
N ASP A 59 -10.66 -7.33 4.24
CA ASP A 59 -11.46 -6.20 3.81
C ASP A 59 -12.67 -6.65 2.98
N ASP A 60 -13.67 -5.77 2.87
CA ASP A 60 -14.78 -5.96 1.95
C ASP A 60 -14.33 -5.67 0.52
N ALA A 61 -14.34 -6.69 -0.34
CA ALA A 61 -13.96 -6.57 -1.75
C ALA A 61 -14.93 -5.72 -2.58
N ASP A 62 -16.15 -5.49 -2.07
CA ASP A 62 -17.16 -4.62 -2.68
C ASP A 62 -17.10 -3.18 -2.14
N ASP A 63 -16.19 -2.86 -1.22
CA ASP A 63 -15.98 -1.48 -0.75
C ASP A 63 -15.47 -0.61 -1.91
N PRO A 64 -16.24 0.41 -2.35
CA PRO A 64 -15.87 1.23 -3.50
C PRO A 64 -14.61 2.08 -3.26
N ALA A 65 -14.15 2.24 -2.02
CA ALA A 65 -12.90 2.91 -1.70
C ALA A 65 -11.67 2.04 -1.97
N LEU A 66 -11.84 0.71 -2.04
CA LEU A 66 -10.75 -0.25 -2.15
C LEU A 66 -10.74 -0.89 -3.54
N ALA A 67 -9.61 -0.76 -4.24
CA ALA A 67 -9.42 -1.46 -5.50
C ALA A 67 -8.88 -2.87 -5.28
N ARG A 68 -9.03 -3.77 -6.26
CA ARG A 68 -8.33 -5.07 -6.21
C ARG A 68 -6.81 -4.92 -6.32
N GLU A 69 -6.37 -4.04 -7.22
CA GLU A 69 -4.98 -3.71 -7.46
C GLU A 69 -4.93 -2.24 -7.92
N ARG A 70 -3.80 -1.57 -7.71
CA ARG A 70 -3.54 -0.21 -8.25
C ARG A 70 -2.17 -0.14 -8.89
N VAL A 71 -2.09 0.60 -9.99
CA VAL A 71 -0.82 1.04 -10.57
C VAL A 71 -0.82 2.57 -10.56
N VAL A 72 0.15 3.16 -9.86
CA VAL A 72 0.28 4.60 -9.71
C VAL A 72 1.63 5.03 -10.27
N THR A 73 1.65 6.08 -11.07
CA THR A 73 2.89 6.66 -11.60
C THR A 73 3.17 8.00 -10.91
N ILE A 74 4.34 8.11 -10.28
CA ILE A 74 4.77 9.32 -9.56
C ILE A 74 6.14 9.71 -10.09
N GLU A 75 6.25 10.90 -10.69
CA GLU A 75 7.50 11.40 -11.30
C GLU A 75 8.16 10.39 -12.26
N GLY A 76 7.34 9.66 -13.02
CA GLY A 76 7.79 8.64 -13.97
C GLY A 76 8.09 7.26 -13.37
N VAL A 77 8.05 7.11 -12.05
CA VAL A 77 8.20 5.81 -11.37
C VAL A 77 6.84 5.15 -11.22
N THR A 78 6.70 3.94 -11.76
CA THR A 78 5.50 3.10 -11.67
C THR A 78 5.52 2.25 -10.40
N ILE A 79 4.45 2.33 -9.62
CA ILE A 79 4.29 1.58 -8.37
C ILE A 79 3.05 0.70 -8.51
N HIS A 80 3.26 -0.61 -8.45
CA HIS A 80 2.17 -1.59 -8.36
C HIS A 80 1.84 -1.87 -6.91
N VAL A 81 0.56 -1.83 -6.55
CA VAL A 81 0.04 -2.12 -5.21
C VAL A 81 -1.00 -3.24 -5.32
N SER A 82 -0.75 -4.33 -4.63
CA SER A 82 -1.69 -5.45 -4.41
C SER A 82 -1.46 -6.01 -3.02
N HIS A 83 -2.45 -6.62 -2.37
CA HIS A 83 -2.25 -7.16 -1.02
C HIS A 83 -1.36 -8.43 -1.01
N GLY A 84 -1.50 -9.33 -2.00
CA GLY A 84 -0.66 -10.53 -2.13
C GLY A 84 -1.29 -11.83 -1.62
N HIS A 85 -2.48 -11.79 -0.99
CA HIS A 85 -3.18 -12.98 -0.48
C HIS A 85 -3.55 -13.99 -1.58
N GLU A 86 -3.74 -13.50 -2.81
CA GLU A 86 -3.97 -14.31 -4.01
C GLU A 86 -2.78 -15.22 -4.36
N LEU A 87 -1.59 -14.95 -3.79
CA LEU A 87 -0.40 -15.79 -3.92
C LEU A 87 -0.24 -16.77 -2.75
N GLY A 88 -1.16 -16.76 -1.78
CA GLY A 88 -1.08 -17.53 -0.54
C GLY A 88 0.02 -16.98 0.38
N GLY A 89 1.28 -17.35 0.13
CA GLY A 89 2.43 -16.85 0.87
C GLY A 89 3.29 -15.94 -0.01
N PRO A 90 2.96 -14.64 -0.16
CA PRO A 90 3.69 -13.78 -1.07
C PRO A 90 5.14 -13.61 -0.59
N THR A 91 6.08 -13.92 -1.48
CA THR A 91 7.50 -13.60 -1.36
C THR A 91 7.87 -12.55 -2.40
N PRO A 92 8.98 -11.82 -2.23
CA PRO A 92 9.44 -10.88 -3.26
C PRO A 92 9.53 -11.51 -4.65
N GLU A 93 10.00 -12.75 -4.75
CA GLU A 93 10.13 -13.47 -6.03
C GLU A 93 8.77 -13.75 -6.68
N LEU A 94 7.79 -14.24 -5.91
CA LEU A 94 6.45 -14.52 -6.41
C LEU A 94 5.72 -13.23 -6.83
N VAL A 95 5.86 -12.19 -6.03
CA VAL A 95 5.26 -10.87 -6.28
C VAL A 95 5.85 -10.24 -7.55
N LEU A 96 7.17 -10.28 -7.72
CA LEU A 96 7.85 -9.78 -8.92
C LEU A 96 7.57 -10.64 -10.16
N ALA A 97 7.35 -11.94 -10.02
CA ALA A 97 6.91 -12.80 -11.12
C ALA A 97 5.47 -12.51 -11.56
N ARG A 98 4.62 -12.01 -10.65
CA ARG A 98 3.19 -11.76 -10.89
C ARG A 98 2.89 -10.34 -11.37
N TYR A 99 3.62 -9.35 -10.87
CA TYR A 99 3.29 -7.94 -11.02
C TYR A 99 4.45 -7.16 -11.63
N ALA A 100 4.10 -6.19 -12.48
CA ALA A 100 5.06 -5.32 -13.14
C ALA A 100 4.99 -3.90 -12.55
N GLY A 101 6.15 -3.28 -12.38
CA GLY A 101 6.34 -1.91 -11.93
C GLY A 101 7.80 -1.67 -11.52
N ASP A 102 8.22 -0.42 -11.50
CA ASP A 102 9.54 -0.03 -10.97
C ASP A 102 9.63 -0.32 -9.46
N VAL A 103 8.47 -0.28 -8.78
CA VAL A 103 8.28 -0.71 -7.39
C VAL A 103 7.03 -1.59 -7.31
N VAL A 104 7.12 -2.70 -6.59
CA VAL A 104 5.94 -3.52 -6.24
C VAL A 104 5.78 -3.53 -4.72
N MET A 105 4.58 -3.17 -4.26
CA MET A 105 4.20 -3.11 -2.85
C MET A 105 3.17 -4.18 -2.55
N PHE A 106 3.39 -4.94 -1.47
CA PHE A 106 2.49 -5.98 -0.98
C PHE A 106 2.47 -6.09 0.55
N GLY A 107 1.43 -6.74 1.08
CA GLY A 107 1.18 -6.95 2.51
C GLY A 107 1.06 -8.43 2.88
N HIS A 108 0.00 -8.79 3.62
CA HIS A 108 -0.45 -10.14 3.97
C HIS A 108 0.40 -10.88 5.02
N THR A 109 1.72 -10.76 4.95
CA THR A 109 2.63 -11.53 5.84
C THR A 109 2.84 -10.89 7.21
N HIS A 110 2.38 -9.64 7.41
CA HIS A 110 2.69 -8.80 8.57
C HIS A 110 4.20 -8.65 8.85
N ARG A 111 5.04 -8.86 7.84
CA ARG A 111 6.50 -8.76 7.93
C ARG A 111 7.01 -7.71 6.96
N ALA A 112 7.68 -6.70 7.50
CA ALA A 112 8.36 -5.70 6.68
C ALA A 112 9.53 -6.35 5.93
N ILE A 113 9.50 -6.25 4.60
CA ILE A 113 10.55 -6.76 3.71
C ILE A 113 10.87 -5.68 2.68
N LEU A 114 12.15 -5.50 2.38
CA LEU A 114 12.63 -4.69 1.27
C LEU A 114 13.59 -5.54 0.45
N ALA A 115 13.23 -5.80 -0.81
CA ALA A 115 14.05 -6.51 -1.77
C ALA A 115 14.36 -5.59 -2.96
N ARG A 116 15.48 -5.84 -3.63
CA ARG A 116 15.85 -5.19 -4.88
C ARG A 116 16.33 -6.26 -5.85
N THR A 117 15.81 -6.24 -7.06
CA THR A 117 16.34 -7.02 -8.18
C THR A 117 17.06 -6.06 -9.11
N ASN A 118 18.27 -6.43 -9.51
CA ASN A 118 18.99 -5.72 -10.55
C ASN A 118 18.79 -6.55 -11.82
N ASP A 119 17.92 -6.08 -12.71
CA ASP A 119 18.04 -6.44 -14.12
C ASP A 119 19.03 -5.48 -14.79
#